data_AF-A0A2E6TBZ2-F1
#
_entry.id   AF-A0A2E6TBZ2-F1
#
_cell.length_a   1.000
_cell.length_b   1.000
_cell.length_c   1.000
_cell.angle_alpha   90.00
_cell.angle_beta   90.00
_cell.angle_gamma   90.00
#
_symmetry.space_group_name_H-M   'P 1'
#
loop_
_entity.id
_entity.type
_entity.pdbx_description
1 polymer ?
#
loop_
_entity_poly.entity_id
_entity_poly.type
_entity_poly.pdbx_seq_one_letter_code
_entity_poly.pdbx_strand_id
1 'polypeptide(L)'
;MEPEDVLRRHLELCTNVHTLLIEENSWLKKHKTLPAEEILTRKHQVLPMLDESLASLKKLQPENFSPFGDCKELVNASHAKLMQIFYLDRENEDLLQKLVEPPADRAQFNRFTNKEEINEFHGVEEAPPTAGDVPPPIEPEQPPPAQPPPPAQPPPPSGPRGGDPSADPDPPGGRLA
;
A
#
# COMPACT_ATOMS: atom_id res chain seq x y z
N MET A 1 -8.50 -9.95 -40.37
CA MET A 1 -7.67 -10.27 -39.20
C MET A 1 -8.55 -11.13 -38.31
N GLU A 2 -8.04 -12.27 -37.88
CA GLU A 2 -8.82 -13.20 -37.06
C GLU A 2 -9.04 -12.59 -35.66
N PRO A 3 -10.17 -12.89 -35.00
CA PRO A 3 -10.46 -12.36 -33.66
C PRO A 3 -9.41 -12.78 -32.62
N GLU A 4 -8.85 -13.99 -32.77
CA GLU A 4 -7.75 -14.46 -31.93
C GLU A 4 -6.51 -13.59 -32.05
N ASP A 5 -6.14 -13.16 -33.26
CA ASP A 5 -4.98 -12.31 -33.50
C ASP A 5 -5.16 -10.94 -32.83
N VAL A 6 -6.36 -10.36 -32.94
CA VAL A 6 -6.69 -9.08 -32.30
C VAL A 6 -6.56 -9.20 -30.78
N LEU A 7 -7.08 -10.28 -30.20
CA LEU A 7 -7.00 -10.53 -28.75
C LEU A 7 -5.56 -10.79 -28.29
N ARG A 8 -4.78 -11.60 -29.01
CA ARG A 8 -3.37 -11.85 -28.68
C ARG A 8 -2.56 -10.56 -28.72
N ARG A 9 -2.77 -9.73 -29.74
CA ARG A 9 -2.08 -8.43 -29.86
C ARG A 9 -2.48 -7.46 -28.76
N HIS A 10 -3.75 -7.44 -28.37
CA HIS A 10 -4.19 -6.63 -27.23
C HIS A 10 -3.55 -7.10 -25.92
N LEU A 11 -3.54 -8.40 -25.65
CA LEU A 11 -2.90 -8.98 -24.46
C LEU A 11 -1.40 -8.66 -24.39
N GLU A 12 -0.70 -8.75 -25.52
CA GLU A 12 0.71 -8.38 -25.63
C GLU A 12 0.91 -6.90 -25.30
N LEU A 13 0.08 -6.02 -25.84
CA LEU A 13 0.14 -4.59 -25.55
C LEU A 13 -0.11 -4.29 -24.06
N CYS A 14 -1.12 -4.91 -23.46
CA CYS A 14 -1.37 -4.80 -22.01
C CYS A 14 -0.17 -5.32 -21.20
N THR A 15 0.48 -6.38 -21.65
CA THR A 15 1.70 -6.89 -20.99
C THR A 15 2.84 -5.88 -21.08
N ASN A 16 3.03 -5.22 -22.22
CA ASN A 16 4.04 -4.18 -22.40
C ASN A 16 3.76 -2.95 -21.53
N VAL A 17 2.51 -2.50 -21.45
CA VAL A 17 2.08 -1.41 -20.55
C VAL A 17 2.40 -1.76 -19.10
N HIS A 18 2.02 -2.96 -18.67
CA HIS A 18 2.28 -3.42 -17.31
C HIS A 18 3.78 -3.44 -16.98
N THR A 19 4.61 -3.95 -17.88
CA THR A 19 6.08 -3.94 -17.71
C THR A 19 6.62 -2.51 -17.60
N LEU A 20 6.13 -1.58 -18.43
CA LEU A 20 6.52 -0.17 -18.37
C LEU A 20 6.14 0.48 -17.04
N LEU A 21 4.95 0.16 -16.50
CA LEU A 21 4.52 0.67 -15.20
C LEU A 21 5.33 0.07 -14.04
N ILE A 22 5.81 -1.17 -14.16
CA ILE A 22 6.75 -1.76 -13.17
C ILE A 22 8.07 -1.01 -13.19
N GLU A 23 8.57 -0.67 -14.37
CA GLU A 23 9.80 0.11 -14.54
C GLU A 23 9.64 1.50 -13.92
N GLU A 24 8.54 2.20 -14.20
CA GLU A 24 8.18 3.47 -13.57
C GLU A 24 8.09 3.35 -12.04
N ASN A 25 7.39 2.34 -11.53
CA ASN A 25 7.26 2.08 -10.10
C ASN A 25 8.63 1.87 -9.43
N SER A 26 9.49 1.09 -10.07
CA SER A 26 10.85 0.80 -9.60
C SER A 26 11.70 2.07 -9.57
N TRP A 27 11.56 2.93 -10.58
CA TRP A 27 12.22 4.24 -10.61
C TRP A 27 11.76 5.14 -9.47
N LEU A 28 10.45 5.30 -9.29
CA LEU A 28 9.85 6.11 -8.23
C LEU A 28 10.27 5.62 -6.84
N LYS A 29 10.33 4.30 -6.63
CA LYS A 29 10.77 3.72 -5.36
C LYS A 29 12.26 3.95 -5.09
N LYS A 30 13.12 3.81 -6.11
CA LYS A 30 14.58 3.86 -5.96
C LYS A 30 15.13 5.29 -5.94
N HIS A 31 14.69 6.13 -6.87
CA HIS A 31 15.26 7.45 -7.08
C HIS A 31 14.52 8.57 -6.34
N LYS A 32 13.28 8.32 -5.89
CA LYS A 32 12.44 9.31 -5.18
C LYS A 32 12.39 10.67 -5.91
N THR A 33 12.35 10.61 -7.24
CA THR A 33 12.30 11.74 -8.15
C THR A 33 11.33 11.40 -9.28
N LEU A 34 10.99 12.40 -10.10
CA LEU A 34 10.14 12.18 -11.26
C LEU A 34 10.77 11.13 -12.22
N PRO A 35 9.95 10.34 -12.93
CA PRO A 35 10.44 9.39 -13.92
C PRO A 35 11.32 10.05 -14.98
N ALA A 36 12.32 9.32 -15.48
CA ALA A 36 13.15 9.78 -16.58
C ALA A 36 12.31 10.06 -17.84
N GLU A 37 12.76 11.02 -18.65
CA GLU A 37 12.12 11.39 -19.92
C GLU A 37 11.93 10.19 -20.86
N GLU A 38 12.86 9.22 -20.83
CA GLU A 38 12.78 7.98 -21.59
C GLU A 38 11.56 7.11 -21.22
N ILE A 39 11.20 7.06 -19.94
CA ILE A 39 10.02 6.33 -19.44
C ILE A 39 8.76 7.08 -19.86
N LEU A 40 8.74 8.40 -19.69
CA LEU A 40 7.60 9.25 -20.06
C LEU A 40 7.33 9.20 -21.57
N THR A 41 8.37 9.24 -22.39
CA THR A 41 8.28 9.15 -23.85
C THR A 41 7.68 7.83 -24.29
N ARG A 42 8.16 6.70 -23.74
CA ARG A 42 7.57 5.38 -24.02
C ARG A 42 6.12 5.29 -23.57
N LYS A 43 5.78 5.85 -22.41
CA LYS A 43 4.40 5.89 -21.89
C LYS A 43 3.48 6.67 -22.84
N HIS A 44 3.93 7.82 -23.33
CA HIS A 44 3.21 8.60 -24.35
C HIS A 44 3.01 7.86 -25.67
N GLN A 45 4.02 7.10 -26.13
CA GLN A 45 3.92 6.33 -27.38
C GLN A 45 2.94 5.16 -27.28
N VAL A 46 2.78 4.57 -26.10
CA VAL A 46 1.91 3.40 -25.89
C VAL A 46 0.42 3.77 -25.82
N LEU A 47 0.07 4.99 -25.40
CA LEU A 47 -1.32 5.46 -25.33
C LEU A 47 -2.08 5.35 -26.67
N PRO A 48 -1.60 5.92 -27.79
CA PRO A 48 -2.31 5.78 -29.07
C PRO A 48 -2.41 4.32 -29.53
N MET A 49 -1.42 3.49 -29.22
CA MET A 49 -1.46 2.05 -29.54
C MET A 49 -2.58 1.33 -28.77
N LEU A 50 -2.82 1.72 -27.50
CA LEU A 50 -3.92 1.19 -26.70
C LEU A 50 -5.27 1.61 -27.28
N ASP A 51 -5.40 2.88 -27.69
CA ASP A 51 -6.63 3.38 -28.31
C ASP A 51 -6.98 2.63 -29.60
N GLU A 52 -5.99 2.41 -30.47
CA GLU A 52 -6.14 1.62 -31.69
C GLU A 52 -6.50 0.16 -31.41
N SER A 53 -5.86 -0.44 -30.41
CA SER A 53 -6.14 -1.81 -29.98
C SER A 53 -7.57 -1.96 -29.44
N LEU A 54 -8.03 -1.02 -28.61
CA LEU A 54 -9.39 -0.99 -28.08
C LEU A 54 -10.42 -0.76 -29.20
N ALA A 55 -10.12 0.12 -30.17
CA ALA A 55 -10.98 0.32 -31.33
C ALA A 55 -11.10 -0.96 -32.18
N SER A 56 -10.03 -1.75 -32.27
CA SER A 56 -10.02 -3.04 -32.96
C SER A 56 -10.84 -4.09 -32.20
N LEU A 57 -10.71 -4.15 -30.87
CA LEU A 57 -11.52 -5.04 -30.02
C LEU A 57 -13.01 -4.76 -30.14
N LYS A 58 -13.43 -3.49 -30.15
CA LYS A 58 -14.84 -3.09 -30.27
C LYS A 58 -15.48 -3.51 -31.60
N LYS A 59 -14.68 -3.76 -32.64
CA LYS A 59 -15.16 -4.20 -33.96
C LYS A 59 -15.35 -5.71 -34.03
N LEU A 60 -14.85 -6.48 -33.05
CA LEU A 60 -15.02 -7.93 -33.03
C LEU A 60 -16.50 -8.27 -32.84
N GLN A 61 -16.99 -9.15 -33.70
CA GLN A 61 -18.36 -9.65 -33.65
C GLN A 61 -18.35 -11.09 -33.10
N PRO A 62 -19.27 -11.46 -32.19
CA PRO A 62 -19.31 -12.79 -31.58
C PRO A 62 -19.42 -13.93 -32.58
N GLU A 63 -19.99 -13.71 -33.77
CA GLU A 63 -20.17 -14.75 -34.78
C GLU A 63 -18.85 -15.20 -35.42
N ASN A 64 -17.79 -14.39 -35.31
CA ASN A 64 -16.48 -14.70 -35.87
C ASN A 64 -15.62 -15.54 -34.91
N PHE A 65 -16.09 -15.82 -33.70
CA PHE A 65 -15.34 -16.56 -32.70
C PHE A 65 -15.42 -18.06 -32.96
N SER A 66 -14.26 -18.70 -33.07
CA SER A 66 -14.19 -20.16 -33.18
C SER A 66 -14.69 -20.82 -31.88
N PRO A 67 -15.60 -21.81 -31.96
CA PRO A 67 -16.04 -22.58 -30.79
C PRO A 67 -14.93 -23.45 -30.19
N PHE A 68 -13.85 -23.70 -30.94
CA PHE A 68 -12.65 -24.42 -30.49
C PHE A 68 -11.45 -23.50 -30.24
N GLY A 69 -11.64 -22.18 -30.32
CA GLY A 69 -10.57 -21.20 -30.18
C GLY A 69 -10.29 -20.80 -28.74
N ASP A 70 -9.11 -20.24 -28.51
CA ASP A 70 -8.66 -19.79 -27.18
C ASP A 70 -9.19 -18.39 -26.81
N CYS A 71 -10.13 -17.83 -27.59
CA CYS A 71 -10.60 -16.46 -27.44
C CYS A 71 -11.07 -16.14 -26.01
N LYS A 72 -11.78 -17.08 -25.37
CA LYS A 72 -12.25 -16.92 -23.99
C LYS A 72 -11.08 -16.77 -23.00
N GLU A 73 -10.04 -17.58 -23.17
CA GLU A 73 -8.84 -17.53 -22.33
C GLU A 73 -8.08 -16.22 -22.55
N LEU A 74 -7.94 -15.78 -23.80
CA LEU A 74 -7.29 -14.52 -24.15
C LEU A 74 -8.04 -13.30 -23.59
N VAL A 75 -9.37 -13.29 -23.61
CA VAL A 75 -10.19 -12.25 -22.98
C VAL A 75 -9.96 -12.21 -21.47
N ASN A 76 -10.01 -13.37 -20.81
CA ASN A 76 -9.79 -13.46 -19.37
C ASN A 76 -8.38 -13.02 -18.97
N ALA A 77 -7.37 -13.43 -19.74
CA ALA A 77 -5.98 -13.02 -19.53
C ALA A 77 -5.81 -11.51 -19.71
N SER A 78 -6.44 -10.92 -20.74
CA SER A 78 -6.43 -9.48 -20.98
C SER A 78 -7.07 -8.71 -19.84
N HIS A 79 -8.23 -9.17 -19.36
CA HIS A 79 -8.92 -8.58 -18.22
C HIS A 79 -8.07 -8.64 -16.93
N ALA A 80 -7.49 -9.81 -16.63
CA ALA A 80 -6.60 -9.96 -15.47
C ALA A 80 -5.40 -9.02 -15.55
N LYS A 81 -4.84 -8.82 -16.76
CA LYS A 81 -3.73 -7.89 -16.99
C LYS A 81 -4.14 -6.44 -16.78
N LEU A 82 -5.33 -6.03 -17.24
CA LEU A 82 -5.87 -4.68 -17.01
C LEU A 82 -6.04 -4.38 -15.52
N MET A 83 -6.52 -5.35 -14.73
CA MET A 83 -6.61 -5.16 -13.27
C MET A 83 -5.23 -4.91 -12.66
N GLN A 84 -4.22 -5.69 -13.04
CA GLN A 84 -2.84 -5.49 -12.58
C GLN A 84 -2.32 -4.09 -12.94
N ILE A 85 -2.59 -3.63 -14.17
CA ILE A 85 -2.25 -2.28 -14.63
C ILE A 85 -2.91 -1.22 -13.72
N PHE A 86 -4.21 -1.33 -13.42
CA PHE A 86 -4.89 -0.34 -12.59
C PHE A 86 -4.34 -0.26 -11.16
N TYR A 87 -4.06 -1.41 -10.53
CA TYR A 87 -3.46 -1.41 -9.19
C TYR A 87 -2.09 -0.75 -9.19
N LEU A 88 -1.28 -1.05 -10.21
CA LEU A 88 0.08 -0.52 -10.30
C LEU A 88 0.09 0.97 -10.66
N ASP A 89 -0.80 1.41 -11.55
CA ASP A 89 -0.97 2.81 -11.90
C ASP A 89 -1.40 3.63 -10.68
N ARG A 90 -2.33 3.11 -9.89
CA ARG A 90 -2.73 3.73 -8.62
C ARG A 90 -1.58 3.84 -7.63
N GLU A 91 -0.75 2.80 -7.50
CA GLU A 91 0.45 2.83 -6.65
C GLU A 91 1.45 3.89 -7.14
N ASN A 92 1.66 3.99 -8.46
CA ASN A 92 2.53 4.99 -9.07
C ASN A 92 2.01 6.41 -8.84
N GLU A 93 0.71 6.64 -8.98
CA GLU A 93 0.05 7.91 -8.67
C GLU A 93 0.27 8.31 -7.20
N ASP A 94 0.06 7.39 -6.25
CA ASP A 94 0.28 7.63 -4.82
C ASP A 94 1.76 7.96 -4.52
N LEU A 95 2.71 7.36 -5.24
CA LEU A 95 4.13 7.68 -5.11
C LEU A 95 4.45 9.06 -5.68
N LEU A 96 3.92 9.38 -6.86
CA LEU A 96 4.09 10.69 -7.51
C LEU A 96 3.50 11.81 -6.65
N GLN A 97 2.30 11.62 -6.10
CA GLN A 97 1.66 12.62 -5.24
C GLN A 97 2.52 12.95 -4.02
N LYS A 98 3.12 11.94 -3.38
CA LYS A 98 4.05 12.13 -2.25
C LYS A 98 5.35 12.85 -2.62
N LEU A 99 5.75 12.82 -3.89
CA LEU A 99 6.93 13.54 -4.39
C LEU A 99 6.62 14.99 -4.74
N VAL A 100 5.41 15.25 -5.25
CA VAL A 100 4.98 16.58 -5.69
C VAL A 100 4.45 17.42 -4.52
N GLU A 101 3.87 16.79 -3.50
CA GLU A 101 3.36 17.50 -2.32
C GLU A 101 4.49 18.22 -1.56
N PRO A 102 4.49 19.56 -1.49
CA PRO A 102 5.51 20.32 -0.77
C PRO A 102 5.47 19.98 0.73
N PRO A 103 6.62 19.92 1.43
CA PRO A 103 6.65 19.70 2.87
C PRO A 103 5.83 20.71 3.69
N ALA A 104 5.64 21.92 3.15
CA ALA A 104 4.88 23.00 3.77
C ALA A 104 3.38 22.69 3.90
N ASP A 105 2.79 22.00 2.92
CA ASP A 105 1.36 21.67 2.93
C ASP A 105 1.07 20.49 3.88
N ARG A 106 2.00 19.51 3.95
CA ARG A 106 1.96 18.44 4.96
C ARG A 106 2.07 19.00 6.40
N ALA A 107 2.86 20.06 6.58
CA ALA A 107 3.01 20.72 7.89
C ALA A 107 1.80 21.59 8.25
N GLN A 108 1.20 22.31 7.29
CA GLN A 108 -0.02 23.08 7.54
C GLN A 108 -1.21 22.19 7.91
N PHE A 109 -1.39 21.04 7.27
CA PHE A 109 -2.48 20.13 7.63
C PHE A 109 -2.30 19.54 9.05
N ASN A 110 -1.07 19.18 9.43
CA ASN A 110 -0.77 18.71 10.80
C ASN A 110 -0.94 19.81 11.86
N ARG A 111 -0.84 21.09 11.48
CA ARG A 111 -1.09 22.21 12.39
C ARG A 111 -2.55 22.26 12.85
N PHE A 112 -3.50 21.99 11.95
CA PHE A 112 -4.93 22.01 12.27
C PHE A 112 -5.44 20.77 13.04
N THR A 113 -4.62 19.73 13.20
CA THR A 113 -4.95 18.53 13.99
C THR A 113 -4.47 18.59 15.44
N ASN A 114 -3.73 19.63 15.84
CA ASN A 114 -3.38 19.86 17.23
C ASN A 114 -4.59 20.46 17.96
N LYS A 115 -5.16 19.69 18.89
CA LYS A 115 -6.36 20.07 19.65
C LYS A 115 -6.21 21.38 20.43
N GLU A 116 -4.98 21.81 20.72
CA GLU A 116 -4.72 23.04 21.47
C GLU A 116 -4.98 24.34 20.66
N GLU A 117 -4.71 24.40 19.34
CA GLU A 117 -4.90 25.65 18.55
C GLU A 117 -6.34 25.86 18.07
N ILE A 118 -7.19 24.83 18.07
CA ILE A 118 -8.59 24.93 17.60
C ILE A 118 -9.48 25.75 18.55
N ASN A 119 -9.09 25.83 19.83
CA ASN A 119 -9.74 26.71 20.82
C ASN A 119 -9.39 28.19 20.63
N GLU A 120 -8.35 28.52 19.86
CA GLU A 120 -7.90 29.91 19.66
C GLU A 120 -8.65 30.58 18.49
N PHE A 121 -9.14 29.80 17.52
CA PHE A 121 -9.85 30.33 16.34
C PHE A 121 -11.37 30.48 16.54
N HIS A 122 -11.96 29.76 17.50
CA HIS A 122 -13.32 30.02 17.94
C HIS A 122 -13.23 30.90 19.18
N GLY A 123 -13.32 32.21 18.99
CA GLY A 123 -13.49 33.18 20.07
C GLY A 123 -14.81 32.92 20.81
N VAL A 124 -14.81 31.89 21.65
CA VAL A 124 -15.82 31.68 22.68
C VAL A 124 -15.47 32.70 23.77
N GLU A 125 -15.90 33.94 23.51
CA GLU A 125 -16.17 34.92 24.54
C GLU A 125 -16.98 34.20 25.63
N GLU A 126 -16.48 34.24 26.87
CA GLU A 126 -17.21 33.76 28.04
C GLU A 126 -18.63 34.34 28.01
N ALA A 127 -19.62 33.48 27.70
CA ALA A 127 -21.01 33.87 27.89
C ALA A 127 -21.24 34.08 29.40
N PRO A 128 -21.83 35.21 29.81
CA PRO A 128 -22.05 35.51 31.22
C PRO A 128 -22.99 34.47 31.85
N PRO A 129 -22.93 34.26 33.18
CA PRO A 129 -23.70 33.22 33.84
C PRO A 129 -25.19 33.55 33.79
N THR A 130 -25.96 32.85 32.96
CA THR A 130 -27.42 32.84 33.06
C THR A 130 -27.82 32.09 34.33
N ALA A 131 -28.34 32.86 35.29
CA ALA A 131 -28.99 32.36 36.50
C ALA A 131 -30.10 31.37 36.13
N GLY A 132 -29.93 30.13 36.59
CA GLY A 132 -30.84 29.00 36.36
C GLY A 132 -30.44 27.83 37.24
N ASP A 133 -30.37 28.10 38.54
CA ASP A 133 -30.07 27.15 39.60
C ASP A 133 -31.26 26.19 39.79
N VAL A 134 -31.17 24.99 39.21
CA VAL A 134 -31.77 23.77 39.78
C VAL A 134 -30.88 22.58 39.41
N PRO A 135 -30.13 21.99 40.36
CA PRO A 135 -29.46 20.72 40.11
C PRO A 135 -30.50 19.58 40.07
N PRO A 136 -30.45 18.65 39.09
CA PRO A 136 -31.21 17.41 39.17
C PRO A 136 -30.62 16.51 40.30
N PRO A 137 -31.42 15.58 40.85
CA PRO A 137 -31.02 14.77 42.00
C PRO A 137 -29.86 13.83 41.63
N ILE A 138 -28.92 13.68 42.56
CA ILE A 138 -27.77 12.78 42.46
C ILE A 138 -28.29 11.32 42.44
N GLU A 139 -28.22 10.66 41.29
CA GLU A 139 -28.28 9.19 41.22
C GLU A 139 -26.94 8.62 41.70
N PRO A 140 -26.92 7.57 42.54
CA PRO A 140 -25.68 6.98 43.04
C PRO A 140 -24.85 6.38 41.90
N GLU A 141 -23.58 6.78 41.86
CA GLU A 141 -22.53 6.34 40.95
C GLU A 141 -22.54 4.80 40.79
N GLN A 142 -22.80 4.31 39.58
CA GLN A 142 -22.44 2.94 39.24
C GLN A 142 -20.91 2.86 39.12
N PRO A 143 -20.24 1.91 39.80
CA PRO A 143 -18.80 1.76 39.66
C PRO A 143 -18.45 1.42 38.19
N PRO A 144 -17.31 1.90 37.68
CA PRO A 144 -16.92 1.67 36.30
C PRO A 144 -16.75 0.17 36.02
N PRO A 145 -17.07 -0.31 34.80
CA PRO A 145 -16.84 -1.69 34.42
C PRO A 145 -15.35 -2.04 34.52
N ALA A 146 -15.06 -3.21 35.08
CA ALA A 146 -13.71 -3.73 35.24
C ALA A 146 -12.97 -3.75 33.90
N GLN A 147 -11.75 -3.18 33.88
CA GLN A 147 -10.85 -3.28 32.73
C GLN A 147 -10.56 -4.76 32.44
N PRO A 148 -10.54 -5.19 31.17
CA PRO A 148 -10.11 -6.54 30.84
C PRO A 148 -8.64 -6.73 31.25
N PRO A 149 -8.25 -7.93 31.72
CA PRO A 149 -6.88 -8.17 32.17
C PRO A 149 -5.89 -7.98 31.01
N PRO A 150 -4.66 -7.52 31.30
CA PRO A 150 -3.62 -7.40 30.29
C PRO A 150 -3.30 -8.76 29.66
N PRO A 151 -2.89 -8.80 28.38
CA PRO A 151 -2.50 -10.03 27.71
C PRO A 151 -1.33 -10.70 28.46
N ALA A 152 -1.40 -12.02 28.59
CA ALA A 152 -0.40 -12.83 29.27
C ALA A 152 0.99 -12.57 28.68
N GLN A 153 1.96 -12.23 29.54
CA GLN A 153 3.36 -12.13 29.16
C GLN A 153 3.85 -13.51 28.68
N PRO A 154 4.62 -13.59 27.59
CA PRO A 154 5.25 -14.85 27.19
C PRO A 154 6.22 -15.31 28.31
N PRO A 155 6.36 -16.62 28.53
CA PRO A 155 7.22 -17.14 29.58
C PRO A 155 8.68 -16.69 29.37
N PRO A 156 9.44 -16.45 30.47
CA PRO A 156 10.84 -16.08 30.36
C PRO A 156 11.64 -17.24 29.73
N PRO A 157 12.70 -16.93 28.96
CA PRO A 157 13.59 -17.95 28.43
C PRO A 157 14.22 -18.73 29.59
N SER A 158 14.20 -20.06 29.48
CA SER A 158 14.87 -20.95 30.43
C SER A 158 16.35 -20.57 30.50
N GLY A 159 16.75 -20.00 31.64
CA GLY A 159 18.15 -19.72 31.92
C GLY A 159 18.99 -21.00 31.91
N PRO A 160 20.29 -20.90 31.57
CA PRO A 160 21.18 -22.04 31.58
C PRO A 160 21.33 -22.57 33.01
N ARG A 161 21.16 -23.89 33.17
CA ARG A 161 21.48 -24.60 34.41
C ARG A 161 22.94 -24.34 34.77
N GLY A 162 23.14 -23.91 36.01
CA GLY A 162 24.43 -23.62 36.61
C GLY A 162 25.38 -24.81 36.58
N GLY A 163 26.66 -24.46 36.60
CA GLY A 163 27.76 -25.39 36.62
C GLY A 163 27.89 -26.17 37.92
N ASP A 164 28.67 -27.24 37.84
CA ASP A 164 29.32 -27.87 38.98
C ASP A 164 30.83 -27.90 38.68
N PRO A 165 31.67 -27.23 39.48
CA PRO A 165 33.12 -27.27 39.38
C PRO A 165 33.69 -28.22 40.43
N SER A 166 34.23 -29.38 40.03
CA SER A 166 35.31 -30.10 40.74
C SER A 166 35.64 -31.42 40.04
N ALA A 167 36.86 -31.54 39.53
CA ALA A 167 37.78 -32.65 39.85
C ALA A 167 39.06 -32.54 39.01
N ASP A 168 40.15 -32.28 39.72
CA ASP A 168 41.56 -32.64 39.48
C ASP A 168 42.20 -32.61 38.09
N PRO A 169 43.31 -31.83 37.94
CA PRO A 169 44.33 -32.04 36.93
C PRO A 169 45.49 -32.90 37.46
N ASP A 170 45.96 -33.88 36.67
CA ASP A 170 47.37 -34.33 36.62
C ASP A 170 47.57 -35.25 35.37
N PRO A 171 48.81 -35.56 34.89
CA PRO A 171 49.36 -35.01 33.65
C PRO A 171 49.98 -36.15 32.78
N PRO A 172 51.20 -36.01 32.22
CA PRO A 172 51.50 -35.52 30.88
C PRO A 172 52.00 -36.65 29.93
N GLY A 173 51.86 -36.49 28.61
CA GLY A 173 52.47 -37.45 27.68
C GLY A 173 52.53 -37.02 26.22
N GLY A 174 53.76 -36.89 25.69
CA GLY A 174 54.14 -36.92 24.26
C GLY A 174 53.84 -35.63 23.50
N ARG A 175 54.78 -34.72 23.19
CA ARG A 175 56.11 -34.84 22.54
C ARG A 175 56.08 -35.50 21.16
N LEU A 176 56.61 -34.73 20.20
CA LEU A 176 57.17 -35.09 18.87
C LEU A 176 56.09 -35.20 17.77
N ALA A 177 56.24 -34.61 16.58
CA ALA A 177 57.26 -33.76 15.97
C ALA A 177 56.59 -33.07 14.76
#